data_AF-A0A7J0H0K6-F1
#
_entry.id   AF-A0A7J0H0K6-F1
#
_cell.length_a   1.000
_cell.length_b   1.000
_cell.length_c   1.000
_cell.angle_alpha   90.00
_cell.angle_beta   90.00
_cell.angle_gamma   90.00
#
_symmetry.space_group_name_H-M   'P 1'
#
loop_
_entity.id
_entity.type
_entity.pdbx_description
1 polymer ?
#
loop_
_entity_poly.entity_id
_entity_poly.type
_entity_poly.pdbx_seq_one_letter_code
_entity_poly.pdbx_strand_id
1 'polypeptide(L)'
;MWEKLHQLSDTHGKSDSRVPVFVLLPLDTISFGGNLNKPRAMNASLMALKSAGVEGVMVDAWWGLVEKDGPMKYNWEGYAELVKMVQKHGLKLQVVMSFHQCGGNVGDSCSIPLPPWVLEEISKNPDLVYTDRSGRRNPEYISLGCDSLPVLRGRTPIQVYSDYMRSFHDRFEDDLGEAIVEIQVGMGPCGELRYPSYPESNGTWRFPGIGEFQCYDKYMRTSLQASAEAIGKKDWGRNGPHDSGQYIQFPEETGFFRRDGMWNTEYGQFFLEWYSGMLLEHGDRILAAAKGIFQGTGAKLSGKVAGIHWHYKTRSHAAELTAGYYNTRHRDGYLPIARTLGKHGVVLNFTCMEMRDREQPENANCSPEGLVRQVKMATKTAGTELAGENALERYDAGAYAQVLATSRSDGNGLSAFTYLRMNKQLFEGENWRHLVEFVKNMSEGGWNTGLPKSDSSRTNLYIGFIKKKNVKKTKEAAFV
;
A
#
# COMPACT_ATOMS: atom_id res chain seq x y z
N MET A 1 -29.32 -29.80 48.45
CA MET A 1 -27.87 -29.56 48.26
C MET A 1 -27.70 -29.12 46.82
N TRP A 2 -27.37 -27.85 46.62
CA TRP A 2 -27.33 -27.17 45.32
C TRP A 2 -25.97 -27.42 44.67
N GLU A 3 -25.95 -27.99 43.46
CA GLU A 3 -24.84 -27.78 42.52
C GLU A 3 -25.42 -27.12 41.27
N LYS A 4 -25.06 -25.83 41.10
CA LYS A 4 -25.27 -25.07 39.88
C LYS A 4 -24.18 -25.48 38.89
N LEU A 5 -24.55 -26.18 37.82
CA LEU A 5 -23.69 -26.31 36.65
C LEU A 5 -23.81 -25.02 35.83
N HIS A 6 -22.72 -24.26 35.76
CA HIS A 6 -22.59 -23.15 34.84
C HIS A 6 -22.59 -23.68 33.41
N GLN A 7 -23.59 -23.30 32.61
CA GLN A 7 -23.51 -23.38 31.15
C GLN A 7 -22.48 -22.35 30.69
N LEU A 8 -21.32 -22.82 30.26
CA LEU A 8 -20.43 -22.07 29.37
C LEU A 8 -21.16 -21.90 28.04
N SER A 9 -21.51 -20.66 27.70
CA SER A 9 -21.92 -20.32 26.34
C SER A 9 -20.67 -20.25 25.47
N ASP A 10 -20.31 -21.37 24.84
CA ASP A 10 -19.38 -21.35 23.71
C ASP A 10 -20.06 -20.65 22.52
N THR A 11 -19.89 -19.32 22.44
CA THR A 11 -20.02 -18.61 21.17
C THR A 11 -18.76 -18.89 20.36
N HIS A 12 -18.71 -20.06 19.71
CA HIS A 12 -17.86 -20.26 18.55
C HIS A 12 -18.33 -19.29 17.46
N GLY A 13 -17.72 -18.11 17.41
CA GLY A 13 -17.86 -17.19 16.29
C GLY A 13 -17.37 -17.90 15.03
N LYS A 14 -18.27 -18.13 14.07
CA LYS A 14 -17.89 -18.50 12.70
C LYS A 14 -16.87 -17.47 12.23
N SER A 15 -15.63 -17.87 11.98
CA SER A 15 -14.68 -17.01 11.28
C SER A 15 -15.28 -16.75 9.90
N ASP A 16 -15.72 -15.52 9.64
CA ASP A 16 -16.20 -15.16 8.32
C ASP A 16 -15.00 -15.25 7.38
N SER A 17 -14.96 -16.30 6.55
CA SER A 17 -13.82 -16.64 5.70
C SER A 17 -13.67 -15.72 4.48
N ARG A 18 -14.49 -14.67 4.40
CA ARG A 18 -14.56 -13.69 3.32
C ARG A 18 -13.54 -12.59 3.55
N VAL A 19 -12.74 -12.32 2.52
CA VAL A 19 -11.86 -11.14 2.46
C VAL A 19 -12.39 -10.21 1.36
N PRO A 20 -12.87 -8.99 1.68
CA PRO A 20 -13.36 -8.06 0.68
C PRO A 20 -12.23 -7.61 -0.24
N VAL A 21 -12.53 -7.53 -1.54
CA VAL A 21 -11.59 -7.07 -2.56
C VAL A 21 -11.96 -5.68 -3.02
N PHE A 22 -11.00 -4.76 -2.95
CA PHE A 22 -11.07 -3.43 -3.53
C PHE A 22 -10.17 -3.35 -4.77
N VAL A 23 -10.44 -2.39 -5.65
CA VAL A 23 -9.57 -2.11 -6.80
C VAL A 23 -9.16 -0.65 -6.81
N LEU A 24 -7.85 -0.40 -6.87
CA LEU A 24 -7.29 0.93 -6.92
C LEU A 24 -7.59 1.57 -8.29
N LEU A 25 -8.18 2.78 -8.29
CA LEU A 25 -8.53 3.52 -9.52
C LEU A 25 -7.27 4.08 -10.22
N PRO A 26 -7.31 4.50 -11.49
CA PRO A 26 -6.19 5.16 -12.16
C PRO A 26 -5.62 6.36 -11.38
N LEU A 27 -4.31 6.58 -11.47
CA LEU A 27 -3.64 7.71 -10.81
C LEU A 27 -4.20 9.08 -11.25
N ASP A 28 -4.64 9.17 -12.51
CA ASP A 28 -5.21 10.36 -13.14
C ASP A 28 -6.75 10.43 -13.01
N THR A 29 -7.33 9.78 -12.00
CA THR A 29 -8.78 9.79 -11.74
C THR A 29 -9.33 11.22 -11.67
N ILE A 30 -8.60 12.13 -11.01
CA ILE A 30 -8.92 13.56 -11.02
C ILE A 30 -7.90 14.29 -11.90
N SER A 31 -8.41 15.13 -12.80
CA SER A 31 -7.58 15.97 -13.69
C SER A 31 -6.97 17.16 -12.95
N PHE A 32 -5.94 17.78 -13.54
CA PHE A 32 -5.38 19.06 -13.05
C PHE A 32 -6.41 20.19 -12.93
N GLY A 33 -7.52 20.10 -13.67
CA GLY A 33 -8.64 21.03 -13.58
C GLY A 33 -9.48 20.86 -12.31
N GLY A 34 -9.27 19.80 -11.52
CA GLY A 34 -10.09 19.46 -10.35
C GLY A 34 -11.36 18.66 -10.69
N ASN A 35 -11.50 18.22 -11.94
CA ASN A 35 -12.67 17.48 -12.43
C ASN A 35 -12.38 15.98 -12.56
N LEU A 36 -13.41 15.15 -12.41
CA LEU A 36 -13.34 13.72 -12.67
C LEU A 36 -12.94 13.45 -14.13
N ASN A 37 -11.91 12.64 -14.32
CA ASN A 37 -11.40 12.31 -15.64
C ASN A 37 -12.22 11.18 -16.28
N LYS A 38 -12.54 11.31 -17.57
CA LYS A 38 -13.29 10.31 -18.36
C LYS A 38 -14.52 9.72 -17.63
N PRO A 39 -15.47 10.55 -17.15
CA PRO A 39 -16.57 10.11 -16.28
C PRO A 39 -17.42 8.97 -16.85
N ARG A 40 -17.64 8.96 -18.18
CA ARG A 40 -18.37 7.87 -18.85
C ARG A 40 -17.65 6.53 -18.79
N ALA A 41 -16.34 6.53 -19.01
CA ALA A 41 -15.52 5.32 -18.95
C ALA A 41 -15.41 4.83 -17.51
N MET A 42 -15.17 5.75 -16.56
CA MET A 42 -15.15 5.45 -15.13
C MET A 42 -16.45 4.77 -14.69
N ASN A 43 -17.61 5.34 -15.04
CA ASN A 43 -18.91 4.76 -14.71
C ASN A 43 -19.09 3.33 -15.28
N ALA A 44 -18.64 3.07 -16.51
CA ALA A 44 -18.70 1.72 -17.10
C ALA A 44 -17.76 0.74 -16.38
N SER A 45 -16.55 1.17 -16.03
CA SER A 45 -15.60 0.37 -15.26
C SER A 45 -16.12 0.02 -13.86
N LEU A 46 -16.70 0.98 -13.15
CA LEU A 46 -17.32 0.73 -11.83
C LEU A 46 -18.46 -0.28 -11.91
N MET A 47 -19.31 -0.20 -12.94
CA MET A 47 -20.38 -1.17 -13.17
C MET A 47 -19.82 -2.59 -13.43
N ALA A 48 -18.74 -2.70 -14.21
CA ALA A 48 -18.08 -3.98 -14.47
C ALA A 48 -17.47 -4.56 -13.19
N LEU A 49 -16.76 -3.75 -12.40
CA LEU A 49 -16.19 -4.16 -11.10
C LEU A 49 -17.27 -4.65 -10.14
N LYS A 50 -18.38 -3.91 -10.01
CA LYS A 50 -19.51 -4.35 -9.20
C LYS A 50 -20.05 -5.70 -9.65
N SER A 51 -20.20 -5.90 -10.96
CA SER A 51 -20.67 -7.17 -11.54
C SER A 51 -19.69 -8.34 -11.30
N ALA A 52 -18.40 -8.06 -11.13
CA ALA A 52 -17.39 -9.06 -10.77
C ALA A 52 -17.41 -9.45 -9.29
N GLY A 53 -18.23 -8.79 -8.45
CA GLY A 53 -18.30 -9.03 -7.01
C GLY A 53 -17.27 -8.24 -6.20
N VAL A 54 -16.62 -7.24 -6.79
CA VAL A 54 -15.71 -6.34 -6.08
C VAL A 54 -16.50 -5.56 -5.02
N GLU A 55 -15.93 -5.41 -3.82
CA GLU A 55 -16.56 -4.71 -2.69
C GLU A 55 -16.60 -3.20 -2.94
N GLY A 56 -15.50 -2.66 -3.43
CA GLY A 56 -15.33 -1.23 -3.60
C GLY A 56 -14.09 -0.87 -4.42
N VAL A 57 -13.80 0.41 -4.44
CA VAL A 57 -12.61 0.94 -5.10
C VAL A 57 -11.81 1.81 -4.14
N MET A 58 -10.54 2.02 -4.46
CA MET A 58 -9.65 2.90 -3.72
C MET A 58 -9.19 4.06 -4.60
N VAL A 59 -9.08 5.27 -4.06
CA VAL A 59 -8.66 6.46 -4.82
C VAL A 59 -7.68 7.32 -4.03
N ASP A 60 -6.69 7.86 -4.74
CA ASP A 60 -5.78 8.87 -4.22
C ASP A 60 -6.45 10.25 -4.18
N ALA A 61 -6.59 10.85 -2.98
CA ALA A 61 -6.96 12.24 -2.79
C ALA A 61 -5.69 13.11 -2.78
N TRP A 62 -5.30 13.58 -3.98
CA TRP A 62 -4.03 14.29 -4.17
C TRP A 62 -4.05 15.68 -3.56
N TRP A 63 -3.17 15.91 -2.58
CA TRP A 63 -3.02 17.21 -1.95
C TRP A 63 -2.74 18.32 -2.97
N GLY A 64 -1.83 18.03 -3.92
CA GLY A 64 -1.45 18.96 -4.98
C GLY A 64 -2.53 19.32 -6.00
N LEU A 65 -3.64 18.58 -6.06
CA LEU A 65 -4.80 18.93 -6.87
C LEU A 65 -5.84 19.70 -6.07
N VAL A 66 -6.10 19.24 -4.85
CA VAL A 66 -7.20 19.73 -4.02
C VAL A 66 -6.89 21.10 -3.41
N GLU A 67 -5.68 21.33 -2.91
CA GLU A 67 -5.28 22.62 -2.28
C GLU A 67 -4.36 23.45 -3.20
N LYS A 68 -4.53 23.32 -4.53
CA LYS A 68 -3.62 23.93 -5.52
C LYS A 68 -3.71 25.46 -5.59
N ASP A 69 -4.90 26.03 -5.33
CA ASP A 69 -5.18 27.46 -5.53
C ASP A 69 -4.76 28.33 -4.33
N GLY A 70 -4.17 27.70 -3.31
CA GLY A 70 -3.55 28.34 -2.16
C GLY A 70 -3.94 27.69 -0.83
N PRO A 71 -3.30 28.12 0.27
CA PRO A 71 -3.59 27.63 1.62
C PRO A 71 -5.08 27.67 1.94
N MET A 72 -5.62 26.55 2.41
CA MET A 72 -7.02 26.35 2.82
C MET A 72 -8.06 26.58 1.73
N LYS A 73 -7.66 26.56 0.45
CA LYS A 73 -8.58 26.62 -0.70
C LYS A 73 -8.71 25.24 -1.30
N TYR A 74 -9.65 24.47 -0.76
CA TYR A 74 -9.87 23.08 -1.14
C TYR A 74 -10.92 22.95 -2.25
N ASN A 75 -10.59 22.22 -3.32
CA ASN A 75 -11.54 21.84 -4.36
C ASN A 75 -11.75 20.31 -4.36
N TRP A 76 -12.94 19.90 -3.92
CA TRP A 76 -13.34 18.50 -3.80
C TRP A 76 -14.31 18.04 -4.90
N GLU A 77 -14.63 18.88 -5.88
CA GLU A 77 -15.79 18.64 -6.76
C GLU A 77 -15.63 17.40 -7.65
N GLY A 78 -14.43 17.15 -8.19
CA GLY A 78 -14.17 15.90 -8.92
C GLY A 78 -14.29 14.64 -8.05
N TYR A 79 -13.91 14.72 -6.77
CA TYR A 79 -14.08 13.61 -5.82
C TYR A 79 -15.56 13.45 -5.43
N ALA A 80 -16.32 14.53 -5.27
CA ALA A 80 -17.76 14.46 -5.01
C ALA A 80 -18.55 13.85 -6.16
N GLU A 81 -18.16 14.10 -7.41
CA GLU A 81 -18.72 13.38 -8.55
C GLU A 81 -18.41 11.88 -8.48
N LEU A 82 -17.18 11.49 -8.12
CA LEU A 82 -16.78 10.09 -7.97
C LEU A 82 -17.55 9.38 -6.86
N VAL A 83 -17.68 9.98 -5.67
CA VAL A 83 -18.43 9.41 -4.54
C VAL A 83 -19.87 9.08 -4.94
N LYS A 84 -20.54 10.01 -5.63
CA LYS A 84 -21.90 9.79 -6.16
C LYS A 84 -21.96 8.62 -7.16
N MET A 85 -20.95 8.47 -8.02
CA MET A 85 -20.90 7.32 -8.94
C MET A 85 -20.71 6.00 -8.21
N VAL A 86 -19.83 5.96 -7.21
CA VAL A 86 -19.56 4.77 -6.39
C VAL A 86 -20.82 4.36 -5.63
N GLN A 87 -21.52 5.31 -4.99
CA GLN A 87 -22.81 5.09 -4.33
C GLN A 87 -23.86 4.53 -5.28
N LYS A 88 -23.99 5.12 -6.47
CA LYS A 88 -24.98 4.70 -7.48
C LYS A 88 -24.82 3.23 -7.89
N HIS A 89 -23.59 2.72 -7.91
CA HIS A 89 -23.31 1.30 -8.22
C HIS A 89 -23.30 0.40 -6.97
N GLY A 90 -23.55 0.94 -5.78
CA GLY A 90 -23.52 0.19 -4.52
C GLY A 90 -22.13 -0.38 -4.22
N LEU A 91 -21.08 0.33 -4.62
CA LEU A 91 -19.69 0.04 -4.26
C LEU A 91 -19.31 0.84 -3.02
N LYS A 92 -18.28 0.37 -2.30
CA LYS A 92 -17.63 1.13 -1.23
C LYS A 92 -16.41 1.91 -1.76
N LEU A 93 -15.98 2.93 -1.02
CA LEU A 93 -14.84 3.76 -1.36
C LEU A 93 -13.83 3.78 -0.21
N GLN A 94 -12.56 3.49 -0.53
CA GLN A 94 -11.41 3.80 0.31
C GLN A 94 -10.71 5.04 -0.27
N VAL A 95 -10.37 6.02 0.56
CA VAL A 95 -9.73 7.26 0.11
C VAL A 95 -8.37 7.42 0.77
N VAL A 96 -7.32 7.65 -0.03
CA VAL A 96 -5.98 7.95 0.47
C VAL A 96 -5.80 9.45 0.61
N MET A 97 -5.47 9.93 1.80
CA MET A 97 -5.02 11.31 2.02
C MET A 97 -3.59 11.45 1.49
N SER A 98 -3.45 11.72 0.19
CA SER A 98 -2.18 11.67 -0.54
C SER A 98 -1.42 12.99 -0.41
N PHE A 99 -0.75 13.15 0.74
CA PHE A 99 0.15 14.28 1.06
C PHE A 99 1.52 14.23 0.36
N HIS A 100 1.63 13.45 -0.71
CA HIS A 100 2.85 13.18 -1.46
C HIS A 100 2.63 13.43 -2.95
N GLN A 101 3.72 13.55 -3.71
CA GLN A 101 3.67 13.64 -5.17
C GLN A 101 3.34 12.27 -5.83
N CYS A 102 2.49 12.26 -6.86
CA CYS A 102 2.41 11.17 -7.85
C CYS A 102 3.57 11.36 -8.83
N GLY A 103 4.33 10.32 -9.15
CA GLY A 103 5.37 10.37 -10.17
C GLY A 103 6.78 10.29 -9.60
N GLY A 104 7.62 9.49 -10.26
CA GLY A 104 9.03 9.33 -9.91
C GLY A 104 9.37 8.03 -9.18
N ASN A 105 8.36 7.23 -8.84
CA ASN A 105 8.49 5.89 -8.25
C ASN A 105 8.02 4.79 -9.22
N VAL A 106 8.29 3.52 -8.84
CA VAL A 106 7.90 2.33 -9.60
C VAL A 106 6.39 2.35 -9.89
N GLY A 107 6.02 2.24 -11.17
CA GLY A 107 4.62 2.09 -11.58
C GLY A 107 3.85 3.40 -11.76
N ASP A 108 4.45 4.57 -11.50
CA ASP A 108 3.78 5.85 -11.72
C ASP A 108 3.66 6.18 -13.21
N SER A 109 2.42 6.37 -13.68
CA SER A 109 2.11 6.81 -15.04
C SER A 109 1.73 8.29 -15.15
N CYS A 110 1.82 9.02 -14.03
CA CYS A 110 1.32 10.37 -13.84
C CYS A 110 2.35 11.20 -13.06
N SER A 111 2.26 12.53 -13.16
CA SER A 111 3.12 13.46 -12.39
C SER A 111 2.26 14.53 -11.75
N ILE A 112 1.87 14.34 -10.48
CA ILE A 112 1.08 15.32 -9.70
C ILE A 112 1.97 15.77 -8.54
N PRO A 113 2.56 16.98 -8.59
CA PRO A 113 3.44 17.45 -7.54
C PRO A 113 2.67 17.85 -6.27
N LEU A 114 3.38 18.22 -5.20
CA LEU A 114 2.80 18.93 -4.06
C LEU A 114 2.17 20.28 -4.51
N PRO A 115 1.28 20.90 -3.70
CA PRO A 115 0.66 22.16 -4.09
C PRO A 115 1.67 23.24 -4.47
N PRO A 116 1.40 24.06 -5.50
CA PRO A 116 2.34 25.08 -5.96
C PRO A 116 2.85 26.01 -4.86
N TRP A 117 1.96 26.40 -3.93
CA TRP A 117 2.32 27.27 -2.80
C TRP A 117 3.27 26.60 -1.80
N VAL A 118 3.30 25.27 -1.72
CA VAL A 118 4.25 24.49 -0.90
C VAL A 118 5.60 24.41 -1.61
N LEU A 119 5.59 24.19 -2.93
CA LEU A 119 6.81 24.20 -3.75
C LEU A 119 7.53 25.54 -3.67
N GLU A 120 6.79 26.65 -3.57
CA GLU A 120 7.35 27.98 -3.31
C GLU A 120 8.08 28.06 -1.95
N GLU A 121 7.52 27.47 -0.88
CA GLU A 121 8.18 27.42 0.43
C GLU A 121 9.43 26.52 0.41
N ILE A 122 9.36 25.39 -0.30
CA ILE A 122 10.52 24.51 -0.53
C ILE A 122 11.62 25.24 -1.30
N SER A 123 11.26 26.04 -2.32
CA SER A 123 12.23 26.85 -3.07
C SER A 123 12.94 27.89 -2.20
N LYS A 124 12.23 28.50 -1.23
CA LYS A 124 12.81 29.43 -0.26
C LYS A 124 13.67 28.73 0.79
N ASN A 125 13.32 27.50 1.15
CA ASN A 125 14.00 26.70 2.16
C ASN A 125 14.11 25.23 1.73
N PRO A 126 15.18 24.84 1.03
CA PRO A 126 15.34 23.48 0.52
C PRO A 126 15.45 22.39 1.60
N ASP A 127 15.69 22.76 2.86
CA ASP A 127 15.71 21.81 3.98
C ASP A 127 14.32 21.38 4.45
N LEU A 128 13.24 21.86 3.81
CA LEU A 128 11.88 21.38 4.10
C LEU A 128 11.61 19.95 3.61
N VAL A 129 12.51 19.38 2.81
CA VAL A 129 12.32 18.07 2.20
C VAL A 129 13.46 17.12 2.55
N TYR A 130 13.18 15.82 2.45
CA TYR A 130 14.17 14.80 2.74
C TYR A 130 15.44 14.98 1.90
N THR A 131 16.57 14.69 2.53
CA THR A 131 17.88 14.98 1.95
C THR A 131 18.86 13.86 2.24
N ASP A 132 19.55 13.41 1.21
CA ASP A 132 20.58 12.39 1.33
C ASP A 132 21.94 12.97 1.72
N ARG A 133 22.91 12.09 1.93
CA ARG A 133 24.25 12.49 2.36
C ARG A 133 24.96 13.41 1.36
N SER A 134 24.65 13.27 0.07
CA SER A 134 25.24 14.06 -1.01
C SER A 134 24.54 15.42 -1.19
N GLY A 135 23.51 15.71 -0.38
CA GLY A 135 22.74 16.94 -0.45
C GLY A 135 21.64 16.93 -1.51
N ARG A 136 21.34 15.78 -2.13
CA ARG A 136 20.20 15.67 -3.05
C ARG A 136 18.91 15.80 -2.27
N ARG A 137 18.00 16.60 -2.79
CA ARG A 137 16.70 16.93 -2.19
C ARG A 137 15.61 16.13 -2.87
N ASN A 138 14.73 15.50 -2.10
CA ASN A 138 13.56 14.79 -2.64
C ASN A 138 12.27 15.58 -2.35
N PRO A 139 11.68 16.28 -3.33
CA PRO A 139 10.51 17.13 -3.13
C PRO A 139 9.17 16.37 -3.05
N GLU A 140 9.18 15.03 -3.04
CA GLU A 140 7.96 14.22 -3.03
C GLU A 140 7.13 14.40 -1.76
N TYR A 141 7.77 14.69 -0.63
CA TYR A 141 7.14 14.83 0.68
C TYR A 141 7.92 15.79 1.59
N ILE A 142 7.25 16.43 2.55
CA ILE A 142 7.89 17.32 3.53
C ILE A 142 8.62 16.47 4.58
N SER A 143 9.89 16.80 4.88
CA SER A 143 10.68 16.04 5.87
C SER A 143 9.98 16.05 7.23
N LEU A 144 9.90 14.88 7.88
CA LEU A 144 9.33 14.76 9.23
C LEU A 144 10.07 15.59 10.29
N GLY A 145 11.30 16.03 10.01
CA GLY A 145 12.01 16.98 10.86
C GLY A 145 11.30 18.33 10.99
N CYS A 146 10.36 18.63 10.09
CA CYS A 146 9.56 19.84 10.09
C CYS A 146 8.20 19.71 10.78
N ASP A 147 7.78 18.52 11.21
CA ASP A 147 6.41 18.21 11.66
C ASP A 147 5.80 19.24 12.63
N SER A 148 6.62 19.76 13.55
CA SER A 148 6.20 20.66 14.63
C SER A 148 6.64 22.12 14.42
N LEU A 149 7.17 22.47 13.24
CA LEU A 149 7.70 23.80 12.94
C LEU A 149 6.77 24.55 11.98
N PRO A 150 6.42 25.83 12.22
CA PRO A 150 5.43 26.58 11.42
C PRO A 150 6.01 27.08 10.09
N VAL A 151 6.52 26.16 9.28
CA VAL A 151 7.30 26.43 8.06
C VAL A 151 6.47 26.56 6.78
N LEU A 152 5.16 26.28 6.85
CA LEU A 152 4.24 26.35 5.70
C LEU A 152 3.28 27.53 5.86
N ARG A 153 3.79 28.74 5.55
CA ARG A 153 3.06 30.01 5.68
C ARG A 153 2.42 30.20 7.07
N GLY A 154 3.18 29.91 8.13
CA GLY A 154 2.76 30.04 9.52
C GLY A 154 2.08 28.81 10.12
N ARG A 155 1.84 27.75 9.33
CA ARG A 155 1.34 26.45 9.80
C ARG A 155 2.44 25.40 9.83
N THR A 156 2.32 24.45 10.74
CA THR A 156 3.13 23.23 10.75
C THR A 156 2.64 22.23 9.70
N PRO A 157 3.47 21.31 9.20
CA PRO A 157 3.02 20.22 8.31
C PRO A 157 1.85 19.43 8.91
N ILE A 158 1.91 19.07 10.21
CA ILE A 158 0.83 18.37 10.89
C ILE A 158 -0.48 19.18 10.89
N GLN A 159 -0.42 20.50 11.09
CA GLN A 159 -1.60 21.37 10.98
C GLN A 159 -2.16 21.39 9.56
N VAL A 160 -1.30 21.51 8.54
CA VAL A 160 -1.73 21.49 7.12
C VAL A 160 -2.43 20.17 6.78
N TYR A 161 -1.87 19.03 7.19
CA TYR A 161 -2.49 17.72 6.99
C TYR A 161 -3.83 17.60 7.75
N SER A 162 -3.88 18.12 8.97
CA SER A 162 -5.11 18.16 9.78
C SER A 162 -6.20 19.00 9.13
N ASP A 163 -5.88 20.19 8.63
CA ASP A 163 -6.84 21.09 7.99
C ASP A 163 -7.38 20.47 6.69
N TYR A 164 -6.51 19.79 5.92
CA TYR A 164 -6.91 19.04 4.74
C TYR A 164 -7.89 17.91 5.07
N MET A 165 -7.55 17.09 6.08
CA MET A 165 -8.44 16.01 6.54
C MET A 165 -9.76 16.53 7.09
N ARG A 166 -9.77 17.66 7.81
CA ARG A 166 -11.01 18.31 8.26
C ARG A 166 -11.86 18.79 7.09
N SER A 167 -11.24 19.43 6.09
CA SER A 167 -11.99 19.87 4.91
C SER A 167 -12.59 18.68 4.14
N PHE A 168 -11.88 17.55 4.07
CA PHE A 168 -12.42 16.32 3.51
C PHE A 168 -13.60 15.81 4.35
N HIS A 169 -13.40 15.70 5.67
CA HIS A 169 -14.44 15.29 6.62
C HIS A 169 -15.72 16.11 6.43
N ASP A 170 -15.63 17.44 6.48
CA ASP A 170 -16.78 18.34 6.40
C ASP A 170 -17.47 18.29 5.03
N ARG A 171 -16.71 18.02 3.95
CA ARG A 171 -17.27 17.93 2.60
C ARG A 171 -18.10 16.66 2.39
N PHE A 172 -17.71 15.58 3.06
CA PHE A 172 -18.20 14.22 2.84
C PHE A 172 -18.84 13.62 4.11
N GLU A 173 -19.26 14.45 5.07
CA GLU A 173 -19.80 14.02 6.36
C GLU A 173 -20.90 12.96 6.21
N ASP A 174 -21.84 13.20 5.30
CA ASP A 174 -22.97 12.30 5.01
C ASP A 174 -22.55 10.98 4.30
N ASP A 175 -21.34 10.92 3.73
CA ASP A 175 -20.84 9.78 2.97
C ASP A 175 -19.90 8.88 3.80
N LEU A 176 -19.36 9.39 4.91
CA LEU A 176 -18.42 8.68 5.80
C LEU A 176 -19.13 7.55 6.56
N GLY A 177 -18.47 6.39 6.65
CA GLY A 177 -19.01 5.16 7.24
C GLY A 177 -20.01 4.44 6.34
N GLU A 178 -20.65 5.15 5.40
CA GLU A 178 -21.59 4.59 4.44
C GLU A 178 -20.90 4.25 3.10
N ALA A 179 -20.68 5.25 2.25
CA ALA A 179 -20.02 5.06 0.97
C ALA A 179 -18.50 5.01 1.15
N ILE A 180 -17.97 5.94 1.95
CA ILE A 180 -16.56 6.07 2.27
C ILE A 180 -16.28 5.28 3.54
N VAL A 181 -15.76 4.07 3.37
CA VAL A 181 -15.60 3.11 4.47
C VAL A 181 -14.21 3.15 5.10
N GLU A 182 -13.24 3.77 4.42
CA GLU A 182 -11.86 3.82 4.90
C GLU A 182 -11.14 5.08 4.44
N ILE A 183 -10.37 5.66 5.36
CA ILE A 183 -9.43 6.75 5.10
C ILE A 183 -8.01 6.24 5.36
N GLN A 184 -7.24 6.05 4.29
CA GLN A 184 -5.82 5.75 4.40
C GLN A 184 -5.03 7.04 4.56
N VAL A 185 -4.28 7.17 5.65
CA VAL A 185 -3.53 8.38 5.94
C VAL A 185 -2.12 8.27 5.34
N GLY A 186 -1.78 9.14 4.39
CA GLY A 186 -0.44 9.19 3.80
C GLY A 186 0.59 9.71 4.80
N MET A 187 1.70 8.99 5.00
CA MET A 187 2.71 9.32 6.02
C MET A 187 4.13 9.45 5.45
N GLY A 188 4.24 9.72 4.14
CA GLY A 188 5.52 9.77 3.47
C GLY A 188 5.42 9.58 1.95
N PRO A 189 6.56 9.32 1.28
CA PRO A 189 6.60 9.02 -0.15
C PRO A 189 5.73 7.82 -0.51
N CYS A 190 5.06 7.87 -1.66
CA CYS A 190 3.99 6.93 -2.06
C CYS A 190 2.85 6.75 -1.04
N GLY A 191 2.71 7.67 -0.07
CA GLY A 191 1.75 7.58 1.03
C GLY A 191 2.18 6.59 2.12
N GLU A 192 3.38 6.03 2.04
CA GLU A 192 3.90 5.00 2.93
C GLU A 192 4.63 5.61 4.12
N LEU A 193 4.51 5.00 5.31
CA LEU A 193 5.31 5.38 6.48
C LEU A 193 6.76 4.91 6.30
N ARG A 194 7.57 5.67 5.56
CA ARG A 194 9.00 5.41 5.34
C ARG A 194 9.74 6.67 4.93
N TYR A 195 11.05 6.56 4.84
CA TYR A 195 11.88 7.53 4.15
C TYR A 195 11.97 7.25 2.63
N PRO A 196 12.28 8.26 1.79
CA PRO A 196 12.45 8.07 0.35
C PRO A 196 13.86 7.52 0.02
N SER A 197 14.19 6.33 0.53
CA SER A 197 15.55 5.77 0.45
C SER A 197 15.91 5.10 -0.88
N TYR A 198 14.93 4.88 -1.77
CA TYR A 198 15.11 4.21 -3.07
C TYR A 198 14.45 4.97 -4.24
N PRO A 199 14.74 6.27 -4.46
CA PRO A 199 14.13 7.02 -5.54
C PRO A 199 14.64 6.53 -6.91
N GLU A 200 13.75 6.02 -7.77
CA GLU A 200 14.12 5.53 -9.11
C GLU A 200 14.43 6.64 -10.11
N SER A 201 13.91 7.84 -9.84
CA SER A 201 14.07 9.00 -10.71
C SER A 201 15.53 9.23 -11.11
N ASN A 202 15.74 9.42 -12.42
CA ASN A 202 17.04 9.67 -13.05
C ASN A 202 18.09 8.55 -12.83
N GLY A 203 17.67 7.33 -12.50
CA GLY A 203 18.56 6.20 -12.25
C GLY A 203 19.36 6.32 -10.95
N THR A 204 18.91 7.16 -10.02
CA THR A 204 19.54 7.37 -8.70
C THR A 204 19.66 6.05 -7.95
N TRP A 205 18.55 5.31 -7.91
CA TRP A 205 18.48 3.96 -7.38
C TRP A 205 17.99 3.01 -8.47
N ARG A 206 18.38 1.74 -8.34
CA ARG A 206 17.80 0.63 -9.10
C ARG A 206 17.76 -0.59 -8.22
N PHE A 207 16.74 -1.43 -8.40
CA PHE A 207 16.66 -2.70 -7.70
C PHE A 207 17.89 -3.59 -8.02
N PRO A 208 18.49 -4.27 -7.03
CA PRO A 208 18.13 -4.34 -5.61
C PRO A 208 19.05 -3.51 -4.70
N GLY A 209 19.43 -2.28 -5.04
CA GLY A 209 20.39 -1.51 -4.24
C GLY A 209 19.94 -1.24 -2.79
N ILE A 210 20.89 -1.05 -1.86
CA ILE A 210 20.61 -0.80 -0.43
C ILE A 210 19.86 0.51 -0.14
N GLY A 211 19.84 1.47 -1.06
CA GLY A 211 19.30 2.81 -0.80
C GLY A 211 20.24 3.69 0.03
N GLU A 212 19.77 4.86 0.46
CA GLU A 212 20.53 5.75 1.36
C GLU A 212 19.66 6.32 2.48
N PHE A 213 20.27 6.59 3.64
CA PHE A 213 19.63 7.35 4.72
C PHE A 213 19.27 8.78 4.27
N GLN A 214 18.06 9.23 4.59
CA GLN A 214 17.46 10.48 4.07
C GLN A 214 17.33 11.57 5.15
N CYS A 215 18.25 11.62 6.11
CA CYS A 215 18.17 12.45 7.31
C CYS A 215 19.13 13.65 7.34
N TYR A 216 19.59 14.13 6.18
CA TYR A 216 20.65 15.15 6.11
C TYR A 216 20.13 16.58 5.94
N ASP A 217 18.80 16.79 5.97
CA ASP A 217 18.23 18.13 6.07
C ASP A 217 18.58 18.75 7.44
N LYS A 218 18.62 20.09 7.51
CA LYS A 218 19.08 20.78 8.73
C LYS A 218 18.26 20.45 9.97
N TYR A 219 16.98 20.13 9.83
CA TYR A 219 16.08 19.87 10.97
C TYR A 219 16.35 18.49 11.55
N MET A 220 16.44 17.46 10.69
CA MET A 220 16.82 16.11 11.08
C MET A 220 18.22 16.07 11.69
N ARG A 221 19.20 16.78 11.10
CA ARG A 221 20.56 16.87 11.66
C ARG A 221 20.58 17.51 13.05
N THR A 222 19.77 18.54 13.27
CA THR A 222 19.65 19.18 14.60
C THR A 222 19.05 18.21 15.62
N SER A 223 18.02 17.44 15.23
CA SER A 223 17.43 16.39 16.09
C SER A 223 18.44 15.29 16.44
N LEU A 224 19.22 14.81 15.46
CA LEU A 224 20.27 13.82 15.68
C LEU A 224 21.34 14.33 16.66
N GLN A 225 21.79 15.58 16.47
CA GLN A 225 22.76 16.20 17.35
C GLN A 225 22.25 16.28 18.79
N ALA A 226 21.01 16.76 18.98
CA ALA A 226 20.40 16.84 20.31
C ALA A 226 20.27 15.46 20.97
N SER A 227 19.90 14.43 20.20
CA SER A 227 19.77 13.05 20.70
C SER A 227 21.12 12.48 21.15
N ALA A 228 22.20 12.78 20.43
CA ALA A 228 23.55 12.35 20.80
C ALA A 228 24.10 13.10 22.02
N GLU A 229 23.79 14.39 22.14
CA GLU A 229 24.15 15.21 23.30
C GLU A 229 23.45 14.72 24.57
N ALA A 230 22.18 14.32 24.49
CA ALA A 230 21.39 13.82 25.61
C ALA A 230 21.98 12.55 26.27
N ILE A 231 22.69 11.72 25.51
CA ILE A 231 23.36 10.50 26.02
C ILE A 231 24.86 10.71 26.29
N GLY A 232 25.35 11.96 26.24
CA GLY A 232 26.76 12.29 26.48
C GLY A 232 27.72 11.87 25.35
N LYS A 233 27.21 11.49 24.18
CA LYS A 233 27.99 11.02 23.01
C LYS A 233 27.97 12.03 21.88
N LYS A 234 28.33 13.29 22.16
CA LYS A 234 28.22 14.43 21.21
C LYS A 234 28.74 14.13 19.81
N ASP A 235 29.84 13.39 19.69
CA ASP A 235 30.46 13.06 18.41
C ASP A 235 29.61 12.17 17.51
N TRP A 236 28.68 11.39 18.08
CA TRP A 236 27.76 10.53 17.33
C TRP A 236 26.71 11.33 16.56
N GLY A 237 26.40 12.55 17.00
CA GLY A 237 25.38 13.40 16.40
C GLY A 237 25.88 14.39 15.36
N ARG A 238 27.19 14.43 15.08
CA ARG A 238 27.78 15.42 14.15
C ARG A 238 27.27 15.25 12.71
N ASN A 239 27.05 14.01 12.29
CA ASN A 239 26.51 13.61 10.99
C ASN A 239 25.91 12.19 11.09
N GLY A 240 25.13 11.78 10.08
CA GLY A 240 24.76 10.38 9.90
C GLY A 240 25.96 9.48 9.55
N PRO A 241 25.75 8.15 9.45
CA PRO A 241 26.82 7.19 9.18
C PRO A 241 27.67 7.56 7.96
N HIS A 242 28.98 7.44 8.10
CA HIS A 242 29.95 7.87 7.08
C HIS A 242 30.38 6.75 6.13
N ASP A 243 30.00 5.51 6.42
CA ASP A 243 30.40 4.29 5.72
C ASP A 243 29.19 3.46 5.24
N SER A 244 28.01 4.08 5.14
CA SER A 244 26.75 3.48 4.66
C SER A 244 26.67 3.27 3.14
N GLY A 245 27.73 3.58 2.40
CA GLY A 245 27.71 3.46 0.94
C GLY A 245 26.73 4.41 0.24
N GLN A 246 26.31 4.01 -0.95
CA GLN A 246 25.42 4.73 -1.87
C GLN A 246 24.27 3.83 -2.36
N TYR A 247 23.25 4.46 -2.96
CA TYR A 247 21.98 3.83 -3.35
C TYR A 247 22.06 2.43 -3.99
N ILE A 248 22.97 2.22 -4.95
CA ILE A 248 23.00 1.01 -5.78
C ILE A 248 23.94 -0.10 -5.26
N GLN A 249 24.64 0.15 -4.16
CA GLN A 249 25.59 -0.81 -3.61
C GLN A 249 24.86 -1.96 -2.92
N PHE A 250 25.59 -3.04 -2.68
CA PHE A 250 25.17 -4.18 -1.88
C PHE A 250 25.70 -4.06 -0.45
N PRO A 251 25.07 -4.72 0.54
CA PRO A 251 25.46 -4.57 1.94
C PRO A 251 26.94 -4.86 2.20
N GLU A 252 27.49 -5.92 1.59
CA GLU A 252 28.89 -6.34 1.78
C GLU A 252 29.93 -5.38 1.17
N GLU A 253 29.50 -4.44 0.32
CA GLU A 253 30.36 -3.39 -0.26
C GLU A 253 30.49 -2.16 0.65
N THR A 254 29.81 -2.16 1.80
CA THR A 254 29.76 -1.00 2.71
C THR A 254 30.39 -1.34 4.07
N GLY A 255 30.97 -0.34 4.72
CA GLY A 255 31.45 -0.49 6.10
C GLY A 255 30.28 -0.65 7.08
N PHE A 256 29.17 0.05 6.81
CA PHE A 256 28.05 0.10 7.73
C PHE A 256 27.22 -1.17 7.70
N PHE A 257 26.87 -1.72 6.53
CA PHE A 257 25.85 -2.79 6.39
C PHE A 257 26.39 -4.21 6.19
N ARG A 258 27.71 -4.38 5.96
CA ARG A 258 28.32 -5.71 5.84
C ARG A 258 28.04 -6.57 7.08
N ARG A 259 28.24 -7.88 6.98
CA ARG A 259 27.87 -8.85 8.03
C ARG A 259 28.23 -8.45 9.48
N ASP A 260 29.43 -7.91 9.69
CA ASP A 260 29.94 -7.44 11.00
C ASP A 260 30.23 -5.93 10.94
N GLY A 261 29.38 -5.17 10.24
CA GLY A 261 29.49 -3.73 10.00
C GLY A 261 29.02 -2.87 11.17
N MET A 262 29.13 -1.55 10.98
CA MET A 262 28.78 -0.57 12.02
C MET A 262 27.31 -0.62 12.47
N TRP A 263 26.40 -1.17 11.65
CA TRP A 263 24.97 -1.37 11.99
C TRP A 263 24.76 -2.14 13.31
N ASN A 264 25.72 -2.98 13.70
CA ASN A 264 25.65 -3.81 14.91
C ASN A 264 26.55 -3.31 16.06
N THR A 265 27.02 -2.07 15.99
CA THR A 265 27.81 -1.42 17.08
C THR A 265 26.90 -0.56 17.96
N GLU A 266 27.40 -0.08 19.11
CA GLU A 266 26.64 0.87 19.95
C GLU A 266 26.22 2.13 19.19
N TYR A 267 27.11 2.66 18.34
CA TYR A 267 26.81 3.80 17.49
C TYR A 267 25.71 3.46 16.46
N GLY A 268 25.81 2.31 15.80
CA GLY A 268 24.83 1.86 14.83
C GLY A 268 23.44 1.69 15.46
N GLN A 269 23.38 1.08 16.65
CA GLN A 269 22.15 0.92 17.42
C GLN A 269 21.55 2.27 17.79
N PHE A 270 22.36 3.20 18.31
CA PHE A 270 21.92 4.57 18.59
C PHE A 270 21.34 5.27 17.36
N PHE A 271 22.06 5.26 16.24
CA PHE A 271 21.62 5.95 15.03
C PHE A 271 20.34 5.33 14.46
N LEU A 272 20.25 4.00 14.39
CA LEU A 272 19.10 3.30 13.84
C LEU A 272 17.87 3.40 14.77
N GLU A 273 18.07 3.44 16.10
CA GLU A 273 17.00 3.74 17.06
C GLU A 273 16.46 5.14 16.89
N TRP A 274 17.33 6.14 16.77
CA TRP A 274 16.92 7.51 16.48
C TRP A 274 16.18 7.60 15.14
N TYR A 275 16.75 7.04 14.07
CA TYR A 275 16.21 7.18 12.73
C TYR A 275 14.84 6.52 12.56
N SER A 276 14.69 5.30 13.08
CA SER A 276 13.39 4.61 13.11
C SER A 276 12.41 5.19 14.13
N GLY A 277 12.90 5.68 15.27
CA GLY A 277 12.10 6.37 16.28
C GLY A 277 11.45 7.64 15.76
N MET A 278 12.20 8.47 15.04
CA MET A 278 11.67 9.67 14.36
C MET A 278 10.52 9.34 13.40
N LEU A 279 10.61 8.21 12.69
CA LEU A 279 9.55 7.74 11.78
C LEU A 279 8.32 7.26 12.57
N LEU A 280 8.50 6.54 13.68
CA LEU A 280 7.39 6.12 14.55
C LEU A 280 6.66 7.32 15.15
N GLU A 281 7.39 8.35 15.60
CA GLU A 281 6.80 9.56 16.15
C GLU A 281 6.03 10.37 15.10
N HIS A 282 6.55 10.43 13.87
CA HIS A 282 5.86 11.06 12.74
C HIS A 282 4.50 10.38 12.49
N GLY A 283 4.51 9.05 12.38
CA GLY A 283 3.29 8.26 12.27
C GLY A 283 2.33 8.50 13.45
N ASP A 284 2.83 8.49 14.70
CA ASP A 284 2.02 8.72 15.90
C ASP A 284 1.31 10.09 15.88
N ARG A 285 2.01 11.16 15.48
CA ARG A 285 1.46 12.52 15.41
C ARG A 285 0.37 12.65 14.35
N ILE A 286 0.62 12.16 13.14
CA ILE A 286 -0.34 12.24 12.03
C ILE A 286 -1.58 11.39 12.34
N LEU A 287 -1.38 10.16 12.81
CA LEU A 287 -2.50 9.25 13.12
C LEU A 287 -3.31 9.73 14.32
N ALA A 288 -2.70 10.37 15.31
CA ALA A 288 -3.43 11.02 16.40
C ALA A 288 -4.35 12.14 15.88
N ALA A 289 -3.86 12.97 14.94
CA ALA A 289 -4.67 14.01 14.31
C ALA A 289 -5.81 13.41 13.47
N ALA A 290 -5.53 12.42 12.64
CA ALA A 290 -6.54 11.72 11.83
C ALA A 290 -7.62 11.07 12.71
N LYS A 291 -7.22 10.38 13.79
CA LYS A 291 -8.14 9.80 14.77
C LYS A 291 -9.06 10.86 15.36
N GLY A 292 -8.51 11.99 15.79
CA GLY A 292 -9.33 13.08 16.33
C GLY A 292 -10.35 13.66 15.36
N ILE A 293 -10.09 13.59 14.04
CA ILE A 293 -10.97 14.12 12.99
C ILE A 293 -12.04 13.12 12.59
N PHE A 294 -11.69 11.85 12.39
CA PHE A 294 -12.60 10.84 11.83
C PHE A 294 -13.25 9.94 12.88
N GLN A 295 -12.92 10.09 14.17
CA GLN A 295 -13.55 9.32 15.23
C GLN A 295 -15.07 9.57 15.28
N GLY A 296 -15.85 8.48 15.28
CA GLY A 296 -17.31 8.52 15.34
C GLY A 296 -18.01 8.58 13.98
N THR A 297 -17.26 8.73 12.89
CA THR A 297 -17.80 8.78 11.52
C THR A 297 -18.16 7.41 10.93
N GLY A 298 -17.73 6.31 11.56
CA GLY A 298 -17.90 4.95 11.05
C GLY A 298 -16.88 4.52 9.99
N ALA A 299 -16.14 5.44 9.38
CA ALA A 299 -15.03 5.11 8.49
C ALA A 299 -13.82 4.56 9.28
N LYS A 300 -13.19 3.51 8.78
CA LYS A 300 -11.93 2.98 9.32
C LYS A 300 -10.76 3.91 8.96
N LEU A 301 -9.74 3.93 9.81
CA LEU A 301 -8.45 4.52 9.45
C LEU A 301 -7.47 3.43 9.06
N SER A 302 -6.65 3.67 8.04
CA SER A 302 -5.54 2.79 7.68
C SER A 302 -4.26 3.58 7.44
N GLY A 303 -3.12 2.89 7.52
CA GLY A 303 -1.79 3.43 7.27
C GLY A 303 -0.96 2.43 6.52
N LYS A 304 -0.27 2.90 5.47
CA LYS A 304 0.49 2.02 4.57
C LYS A 304 1.94 1.86 5.01
N VAL A 305 2.42 0.62 5.03
CA VAL A 305 3.82 0.27 5.29
C VAL A 305 4.38 -0.46 4.06
N ALA A 306 5.54 0.00 3.58
CA ALA A 306 6.18 -0.51 2.37
C ALA A 306 6.79 -1.91 2.56
N GLY A 307 6.69 -2.74 1.52
CA GLY A 307 7.25 -4.10 1.47
C GLY A 307 8.68 -4.12 0.94
N ILE A 308 9.65 -3.84 1.80
CA ILE A 308 11.07 -3.80 1.43
C ILE A 308 11.68 -5.20 1.50
N HIS A 309 11.47 -5.98 0.45
CA HIS A 309 11.78 -7.41 0.47
C HIS A 309 13.22 -7.76 0.06
N TRP A 310 13.96 -6.85 -0.57
CA TRP A 310 15.35 -7.10 -0.97
C TRP A 310 16.31 -6.91 0.18
N HIS A 311 17.42 -7.65 0.15
CA HIS A 311 18.37 -7.78 1.26
C HIS A 311 17.81 -8.31 2.59
N TYR A 312 16.53 -8.71 2.65
CA TYR A 312 15.90 -9.28 3.84
C TYR A 312 16.63 -10.56 4.35
N LYS A 313 17.26 -11.33 3.46
CA LYS A 313 18.04 -12.53 3.87
C LYS A 313 19.44 -12.20 4.41
N THR A 314 19.89 -10.94 4.34
CA THR A 314 21.16 -10.50 4.91
C THR A 314 21.02 -10.28 6.42
N ARG A 315 22.13 -10.13 7.16
CA ARG A 315 22.03 -9.89 8.61
C ARG A 315 21.57 -8.47 8.95
N SER A 316 22.00 -7.50 8.16
CA SER A 316 21.74 -6.08 8.39
C SER A 316 20.39 -5.65 7.88
N HIS A 317 19.77 -6.35 6.93
CA HIS A 317 18.51 -5.94 6.31
C HIS A 317 18.62 -4.50 5.74
N ALA A 318 19.74 -4.20 5.07
CA ALA A 318 20.17 -2.84 4.77
C ALA A 318 19.10 -1.93 4.13
N ALA A 319 18.29 -2.47 3.22
CA ALA A 319 17.23 -1.71 2.56
C ALA A 319 16.08 -1.33 3.51
N GLU A 320 15.72 -2.22 4.44
CA GLU A 320 14.75 -1.92 5.48
C GLU A 320 15.30 -0.82 6.42
N LEU A 321 16.58 -0.91 6.79
CA LEU A 321 17.24 0.09 7.64
C LEU A 321 17.25 1.48 7.00
N THR A 322 17.61 1.60 5.72
CA THR A 322 17.61 2.88 5.01
C THR A 322 16.20 3.43 4.81
N ALA A 323 15.19 2.58 4.65
CA ALA A 323 13.78 2.97 4.61
C ALA A 323 13.22 3.42 5.97
N GLY A 324 13.95 3.19 7.06
CA GLY A 324 13.57 3.58 8.43
C GLY A 324 12.98 2.44 9.26
N TYR A 325 12.89 1.24 8.72
CA TYR A 325 12.46 0.05 9.46
C TYR A 325 13.69 -0.55 10.13
N TYR A 326 13.82 -0.37 11.44
CA TYR A 326 14.92 -1.00 12.19
C TYR A 326 14.63 -2.49 12.44
N ASN A 327 14.48 -3.23 11.34
CA ASN A 327 14.40 -4.67 11.28
C ASN A 327 15.79 -5.22 11.03
N THR A 328 16.17 -6.28 11.75
CA THR A 328 17.42 -7.01 11.50
C THR A 328 17.17 -8.49 11.80
N ARG A 329 18.19 -9.33 11.60
CA ARG A 329 18.10 -10.75 11.97
C ARG A 329 17.73 -11.00 13.44
N HIS A 330 17.98 -10.03 14.34
CA HIS A 330 17.80 -10.18 15.78
C HIS A 330 16.79 -9.22 16.39
N ARG A 331 16.16 -8.35 15.58
CA ARG A 331 15.24 -7.33 16.05
C ARG A 331 14.06 -7.23 15.10
N ASP A 332 12.85 -7.31 15.65
CA ASP A 332 11.62 -7.06 14.90
C ASP A 332 11.39 -5.55 14.75
N GLY A 333 11.58 -5.05 13.53
CA GLY A 333 11.35 -3.63 13.19
C GLY A 333 9.88 -3.30 12.92
N TYR A 334 9.03 -4.30 12.67
CA TYR A 334 7.63 -4.10 12.30
C TYR A 334 6.68 -4.12 13.50
N LEU A 335 7.03 -4.83 14.57
CA LEU A 335 6.22 -4.85 15.80
C LEU A 335 6.01 -3.45 16.42
N PRO A 336 7.02 -2.57 16.52
CA PRO A 336 6.80 -1.19 16.98
C PRO A 336 5.83 -0.42 16.07
N ILE A 337 5.94 -0.59 14.74
CA ILE A 337 5.05 0.06 13.76
C ILE A 337 3.61 -0.42 13.97
N ALA A 338 3.42 -1.74 14.05
CA ALA A 338 2.10 -2.34 14.28
C ALA A 338 1.47 -1.85 15.60
N ARG A 339 2.26 -1.70 16.67
CA ARG A 339 1.80 -1.13 17.95
C ARG A 339 1.42 0.35 17.83
N THR A 340 2.20 1.15 17.12
CA THR A 340 1.87 2.58 16.90
C THR A 340 0.56 2.73 16.13
N LEU A 341 0.34 1.95 15.07
CA LEU A 341 -0.93 1.95 14.34
C LEU A 341 -2.09 1.43 15.21
N GLY A 342 -1.87 0.32 15.91
CA GLY A 342 -2.87 -0.30 16.80
C GLY A 342 -3.31 0.62 17.95
N LYS A 343 -2.40 1.42 18.52
CA LYS A 343 -2.70 2.46 19.53
C LYS A 343 -3.78 3.44 19.05
N HIS A 344 -3.83 3.72 17.75
CA HIS A 344 -4.80 4.62 17.13
C HIS A 344 -6.03 3.91 16.56
N GLY A 345 -6.10 2.58 16.62
CA GLY A 345 -7.15 1.79 15.96
C GLY A 345 -7.03 1.82 14.43
N VAL A 346 -5.81 1.99 13.92
CA VAL A 346 -5.51 2.12 12.49
C VAL A 346 -5.14 0.75 11.93
N VAL A 347 -5.77 0.36 10.81
CA VAL A 347 -5.46 -0.85 10.06
C VAL A 347 -4.08 -0.70 9.42
N LEU A 348 -3.19 -1.68 9.58
CA LEU A 348 -1.92 -1.71 8.86
C LEU A 348 -2.17 -2.24 7.45
N ASN A 349 -1.96 -1.42 6.43
CA ASN A 349 -2.01 -1.86 5.04
C ASN A 349 -0.58 -2.18 4.56
N PHE A 350 -0.37 -3.38 4.03
CA PHE A 350 0.95 -3.88 3.63
C PHE A 350 0.95 -4.42 2.21
N THR A 351 2.09 -4.38 1.52
CA THR A 351 2.21 -4.80 0.12
C THR A 351 2.98 -6.13 -0.03
N CYS A 352 3.30 -6.52 -1.26
CA CYS A 352 4.00 -7.76 -1.67
C CYS A 352 3.20 -9.05 -1.44
N MET A 353 1.88 -8.98 -1.29
CA MET A 353 1.03 -10.14 -0.99
C MET A 353 1.03 -11.19 -2.12
N GLU A 354 1.37 -10.79 -3.34
CA GLU A 354 1.40 -11.61 -4.55
C GLU A 354 2.78 -12.22 -4.86
N MET A 355 3.83 -11.70 -4.22
CA MET A 355 5.21 -12.05 -4.55
C MET A 355 5.63 -13.39 -3.94
N ARG A 356 6.51 -14.10 -4.66
CA ARG A 356 7.14 -15.35 -4.20
C ARG A 356 8.65 -15.23 -4.18
N ASP A 357 9.31 -15.86 -3.21
CA ASP A 357 10.77 -15.86 -3.07
C ASP A 357 11.45 -16.41 -4.33
N ARG A 358 10.87 -17.43 -4.95
CA ARG A 358 11.39 -18.08 -6.17
C ARG A 358 11.31 -17.21 -7.43
N GLU A 359 10.53 -16.13 -7.40
CA GLU A 359 10.42 -15.17 -8.51
C GLU A 359 11.49 -14.07 -8.42
N GLN A 360 12.25 -14.04 -7.33
CA GLN A 360 13.24 -13.00 -7.06
C GLN A 360 14.63 -13.43 -7.53
N PRO A 361 15.47 -12.48 -7.99
CA PRO A 361 16.83 -12.81 -8.38
C PRO A 361 17.68 -13.16 -7.15
N GLU A 362 18.53 -14.19 -7.29
CA GLU A 362 19.28 -14.78 -6.17
C GLU A 362 20.22 -13.77 -5.49
N ASN A 363 20.89 -12.92 -6.27
CA ASN A 363 21.82 -11.92 -5.76
C ASN A 363 21.14 -10.85 -4.88
N ALA A 364 19.84 -10.58 -5.09
CA ALA A 364 19.09 -9.57 -4.33
C ALA A 364 18.82 -9.98 -2.87
N ASN A 365 19.03 -11.26 -2.51
CA ASN A 365 18.78 -11.76 -1.16
C ASN A 365 17.33 -11.48 -0.68
N CYS A 366 16.37 -11.57 -1.60
CA CYS A 366 14.98 -11.25 -1.32
C CYS A 366 14.28 -12.31 -0.47
N SER A 367 13.29 -11.88 0.34
CA SER A 367 12.29 -12.79 0.89
C SER A 367 10.93 -12.11 1.13
N PRO A 368 10.16 -11.79 0.06
CA PRO A 368 8.82 -11.24 0.23
C PRO A 368 7.91 -12.16 1.06
N GLU A 369 8.01 -13.48 0.92
CA GLU A 369 7.18 -14.43 1.70
C GLU A 369 7.57 -14.44 3.18
N GLY A 370 8.88 -14.34 3.46
CA GLY A 370 9.40 -14.23 4.82
C GLY A 370 8.98 -12.91 5.48
N LEU A 371 9.08 -11.81 4.74
CA LEU A 371 8.69 -10.47 5.17
C LEU A 371 7.19 -10.40 5.50
N VAL A 372 6.32 -10.84 4.58
CA VAL A 372 4.87 -10.85 4.81
C VAL A 372 4.52 -11.71 6.03
N ARG A 373 5.18 -12.86 6.22
CA ARG A 373 4.99 -13.69 7.42
C ARG A 373 5.38 -12.94 8.70
N GLN A 374 6.50 -12.22 8.70
CA GLN A 374 6.93 -11.41 9.85
C GLN A 374 5.90 -10.32 10.17
N VAL A 375 5.45 -9.56 9.18
CA VAL A 375 4.45 -8.49 9.39
C VAL A 375 3.13 -9.06 9.92
N LYS A 376 2.68 -10.20 9.40
CA LYS A 376 1.52 -10.92 9.96
C LYS A 376 1.73 -11.32 11.42
N MET A 377 2.93 -11.74 11.81
CA MET A 377 3.19 -12.05 13.23
C MET A 377 3.20 -10.79 14.09
N ALA A 378 3.78 -9.69 13.59
CA ALA A 378 3.84 -8.41 14.26
C ALA A 378 2.44 -7.83 14.51
N THR A 379 1.56 -7.82 13.50
CA THR A 379 0.18 -7.33 13.63
C THR A 379 -0.65 -8.20 14.56
N LYS A 380 -0.54 -9.53 14.46
CA LYS A 380 -1.17 -10.46 15.40
C LYS A 380 -0.75 -10.20 16.84
N THR A 381 0.55 -9.99 17.07
CA THR A 381 1.11 -9.72 18.41
C THR A 381 0.67 -8.36 18.94
N ALA A 382 0.50 -7.36 18.07
CA ALA A 382 0.03 -6.03 18.44
C ALA A 382 -1.50 -5.94 18.61
N GLY A 383 -2.26 -6.92 18.11
CA GLY A 383 -3.73 -6.85 18.02
C GLY A 383 -4.21 -5.86 16.95
N THR A 384 -3.38 -5.59 15.94
CA THR A 384 -3.65 -4.62 14.87
C THR A 384 -4.22 -5.36 13.65
N GLU A 385 -5.29 -4.85 13.05
CA GLU A 385 -5.83 -5.40 11.80
C GLU A 385 -4.80 -5.24 10.65
N LEU A 386 -4.78 -6.20 9.73
CA LEU A 386 -3.90 -6.19 8.56
C LEU A 386 -4.72 -6.23 7.26
N ALA A 387 -4.52 -5.24 6.39
CA ALA A 387 -4.97 -5.25 5.01
C ALA A 387 -3.77 -5.48 4.06
N GLY A 388 -4.06 -5.88 2.82
CA GLY A 388 -3.03 -6.25 1.85
C GLY A 388 -3.18 -5.63 0.47
N GLU A 389 -2.07 -5.42 -0.21
CA GLU A 389 -1.98 -5.00 -1.61
C GLU A 389 -0.98 -5.88 -2.37
N ASN A 390 -1.15 -5.99 -3.70
CA ASN A 390 -0.05 -6.44 -4.56
C ASN A 390 0.93 -5.29 -4.81
N ALA A 391 2.23 -5.59 -4.88
CA ALA A 391 3.27 -4.60 -5.14
C ALA A 391 3.38 -4.25 -6.63
N LEU A 392 3.25 -5.26 -7.49
CA LEU A 392 3.37 -5.11 -8.95
C LEU A 392 2.07 -5.51 -9.65
N GLU A 393 1.79 -4.89 -10.79
CA GLU A 393 0.66 -5.28 -11.64
C GLU A 393 0.85 -6.71 -12.17
N ARG A 394 -0.05 -7.62 -11.77
CA ARG A 394 0.03 -9.05 -12.09
C ARG A 394 -1.36 -9.59 -12.44
N TYR A 395 -1.46 -10.27 -13.58
CA TYR A 395 -2.74 -10.82 -14.09
C TYR A 395 -2.74 -12.35 -14.16
N ASP A 396 -1.66 -13.01 -13.73
CA ASP A 396 -1.52 -14.46 -13.78
C ASP A 396 -2.12 -15.16 -12.55
N ALA A 397 -2.65 -16.36 -12.77
CA ALA A 397 -3.23 -17.18 -11.71
C ALA A 397 -2.25 -17.50 -10.56
N GLY A 398 -0.94 -17.48 -10.82
CA GLY A 398 0.09 -17.73 -9.82
C GLY A 398 0.16 -16.63 -8.76
N ALA A 399 0.08 -15.36 -9.18
CA ALA A 399 0.00 -14.21 -8.29
C ALA A 399 -1.29 -14.21 -7.46
N TYR A 400 -2.45 -14.42 -8.11
CA TYR A 400 -3.74 -14.50 -7.40
C TYR A 400 -3.78 -15.65 -6.38
N ALA A 401 -3.22 -16.81 -6.71
CA ALA A 401 -3.12 -17.93 -5.79
C ALA A 401 -2.24 -17.61 -4.57
N GLN A 402 -1.15 -16.87 -4.77
CA GLN A 402 -0.29 -16.42 -3.67
C GLN A 402 -1.04 -15.46 -2.75
N VAL A 403 -1.77 -14.48 -3.29
CA VAL A 403 -2.61 -13.58 -2.50
C VAL A 403 -3.66 -14.35 -1.71
N LEU A 404 -4.33 -15.33 -2.32
CA LEU A 404 -5.31 -16.19 -1.65
C LEU A 404 -4.70 -17.01 -0.50
N ALA A 405 -3.48 -17.51 -0.66
CA ALA A 405 -2.77 -18.24 0.39
C ALA A 405 -2.38 -17.29 1.54
N THR A 406 -1.89 -16.10 1.20
CA THR A 406 -1.48 -15.06 2.15
C THR A 406 -2.67 -14.46 2.88
N SER A 407 -3.82 -14.33 2.24
CA SER A 407 -5.02 -13.74 2.85
C SER A 407 -5.61 -14.59 3.97
N ARG A 408 -5.26 -15.89 3.99
CA ARG A 408 -5.72 -16.88 4.95
C ARG A 408 -4.65 -17.11 6.02
N SER A 409 -5.05 -17.13 7.28
CA SER A 409 -4.26 -17.73 8.36
C SER A 409 -5.09 -17.86 9.63
N ASP A 410 -4.82 -18.92 10.39
CA ASP A 410 -5.45 -19.20 11.68
C ASP A 410 -5.24 -18.02 12.66
N GLY A 411 -6.27 -17.18 12.74
CA GLY A 411 -6.36 -16.04 13.65
C GLY A 411 -5.61 -14.76 13.25
N ASN A 412 -5.20 -14.58 11.98
CA ASN A 412 -4.72 -13.27 11.47
C ASN A 412 -4.88 -13.11 9.94
N GLY A 413 -6.06 -13.47 9.41
CA GLY A 413 -6.38 -13.24 8.00
C GLY A 413 -6.43 -11.76 7.65
N LEU A 414 -6.37 -11.44 6.36
CA LEU A 414 -6.48 -10.06 5.90
C LEU A 414 -7.90 -9.53 6.13
N SER A 415 -8.03 -8.31 6.63
CA SER A 415 -9.32 -7.62 6.77
C SER A 415 -9.87 -7.12 5.44
N ALA A 416 -8.99 -6.82 4.48
CA ALA A 416 -9.30 -6.47 3.10
C ALA A 416 -8.07 -6.71 2.20
N PHE A 417 -8.31 -6.83 0.90
CA PHE A 417 -7.25 -6.82 -0.11
C PHE A 417 -7.56 -5.79 -1.20
N THR A 418 -6.60 -4.93 -1.54
CA THR A 418 -6.73 -3.94 -2.60
C THR A 418 -5.83 -4.30 -3.78
N TYR A 419 -6.44 -4.49 -4.95
CA TYR A 419 -5.73 -4.81 -6.19
C TYR A 419 -5.19 -3.55 -6.89
N LEU A 420 -3.89 -3.54 -7.17
CA LEU A 420 -3.16 -2.51 -7.92
C LEU A 420 -2.96 -2.98 -9.37
N ARG A 421 -3.50 -2.31 -10.40
CA ARG A 421 -4.43 -1.17 -10.40
C ARG A 421 -5.47 -1.38 -11.53
N MET A 422 -6.59 -0.66 -11.46
CA MET A 422 -7.52 -0.53 -12.59
C MET A 422 -6.85 0.22 -13.74
N ASN A 423 -6.68 -0.49 -14.86
CA ASN A 423 -6.20 0.07 -16.12
C ASN A 423 -6.87 -0.68 -17.29
N LYS A 424 -6.50 -0.36 -18.53
CA LYS A 424 -7.07 -1.02 -19.72
C LYS A 424 -6.78 -2.52 -19.76
N GLN A 425 -5.58 -2.94 -19.37
CA GLN A 425 -5.14 -4.34 -19.42
C GLN A 425 -5.96 -5.22 -18.47
N LEU A 426 -6.39 -4.70 -17.32
CA LEU A 426 -7.25 -5.42 -16.38
C LEU A 426 -8.57 -5.90 -17.01
N PHE A 427 -9.12 -5.14 -17.96
CA PHE A 427 -10.37 -5.46 -18.65
C PHE A 427 -10.19 -6.28 -19.93
N GLU A 428 -8.97 -6.73 -20.25
CA GLU A 428 -8.74 -7.68 -21.34
C GLU A 428 -9.30 -9.05 -20.96
N GLY A 429 -9.83 -9.81 -21.93
CA GLY A 429 -10.71 -10.96 -21.68
C GLY A 429 -10.18 -11.99 -20.67
N GLU A 430 -8.94 -12.44 -20.83
CA GLU A 430 -8.33 -13.43 -19.91
C GLU A 430 -7.99 -12.81 -18.54
N ASN A 431 -7.46 -11.59 -18.51
CA ASN A 431 -7.13 -10.89 -17.26
C ASN A 431 -8.38 -10.65 -16.43
N TRP A 432 -9.47 -10.21 -17.08
CA TRP A 432 -10.76 -10.01 -16.46
C TRP A 432 -11.33 -11.33 -15.90
N ARG A 433 -11.22 -12.43 -16.66
CA ARG A 433 -11.65 -13.76 -16.19
C ARG A 433 -10.91 -14.19 -14.93
N HIS A 434 -9.59 -13.99 -14.88
CA HIS A 434 -8.80 -14.29 -13.68
C HIS A 434 -9.17 -13.39 -12.49
N LEU A 435 -9.42 -12.10 -12.70
CA LEU A 435 -9.86 -11.20 -11.64
C LEU A 435 -11.21 -11.64 -11.06
N VAL A 436 -12.20 -11.94 -11.91
CA VAL A 436 -13.53 -12.40 -11.46
C VAL A 436 -13.41 -13.69 -10.64
N GLU A 437 -12.62 -14.64 -11.10
CA GLU A 437 -12.36 -15.88 -10.37
C GLU A 437 -11.66 -15.64 -9.04
N PHE A 438 -10.66 -14.74 -9.02
CA PHE A 438 -9.98 -14.33 -7.80
C PHE A 438 -10.91 -13.68 -6.78
N VAL A 439 -11.74 -12.72 -7.19
CA VAL A 439 -12.71 -12.01 -6.33
C VAL A 439 -13.72 -12.99 -5.74
N LYS A 440 -14.21 -13.94 -6.56
CA LYS A 440 -15.09 -15.02 -6.09
C LYS A 440 -14.40 -15.87 -5.03
N ASN A 441 -13.16 -16.30 -5.28
CA ASN A 441 -12.38 -17.13 -4.35
C ASN A 441 -12.03 -16.42 -3.03
N MET A 442 -11.84 -15.09 -3.05
CA MET A 442 -11.66 -14.27 -1.84
C MET A 442 -12.95 -14.18 -1.02
N SER A 443 -14.10 -14.20 -1.69
CA SER A 443 -15.42 -14.09 -1.05
C SER A 443 -15.94 -15.41 -0.47
N GLU A 444 -15.70 -16.53 -1.15
CA GLU A 444 -16.22 -17.86 -0.78
C GLU A 444 -15.28 -18.66 0.15
N GLY A 445 -14.25 -18.02 0.72
CA GLY A 445 -13.20 -18.74 1.47
C GLY A 445 -12.40 -19.74 0.63
N GLY A 446 -12.52 -19.65 -0.71
CA GLY A 446 -11.94 -20.53 -1.73
C GLY A 446 -12.22 -22.01 -1.55
N TRP A 447 -13.40 -22.37 -1.07
CA TRP A 447 -13.89 -23.72 -1.27
C TRP A 447 -14.30 -23.85 -2.72
N ASN A 448 -13.43 -24.48 -3.52
CA ASN A 448 -13.91 -25.16 -4.71
C ASN A 448 -14.94 -26.19 -4.23
N THR A 449 -16.24 -25.84 -4.26
CA THR A 449 -17.27 -26.85 -4.44
C THR A 449 -16.98 -27.46 -5.81
N GLY A 450 -16.14 -28.49 -5.83
CA GLY A 450 -15.92 -29.27 -7.04
C GLY A 450 -17.29 -29.62 -7.59
N LEU A 451 -17.52 -29.29 -8.87
CA LEU A 451 -18.76 -29.63 -9.56
C LEU A 451 -19.13 -31.08 -9.22
N PRO A 452 -20.38 -31.36 -8.80
CA PRO A 452 -20.80 -32.73 -8.51
C PRO A 452 -20.47 -33.62 -9.69
N LYS A 453 -19.94 -34.83 -9.43
CA LYS A 453 -19.52 -35.80 -10.46
C LYS A 453 -20.60 -36.10 -11.52
N SER A 454 -21.86 -35.73 -11.29
CA SER A 454 -22.96 -35.84 -12.26
C SER A 454 -22.80 -34.96 -13.51
N ASP A 455 -22.02 -33.87 -13.46
CA ASP A 455 -21.82 -32.99 -14.64
C ASP A 455 -20.65 -33.41 -15.54
N SER A 456 -19.94 -34.50 -15.19
CA SER A 456 -18.83 -35.04 -16.00
C SER A 456 -19.24 -36.19 -16.95
N SER A 457 -20.49 -36.64 -16.91
CA SER A 457 -20.98 -37.63 -17.86
C SER A 457 -21.40 -36.96 -19.17
N ARG A 458 -20.52 -37.04 -20.17
CA ARG A 458 -20.82 -36.72 -21.56
C ARG A 458 -22.11 -37.45 -22.00
N THR A 459 -23.13 -36.71 -22.39
CA THR A 459 -24.28 -37.24 -23.13
C THR A 459 -23.85 -37.52 -24.56
N ASN A 460 -23.88 -38.79 -24.97
CA ASN A 460 -23.70 -39.20 -26.37
C ASN A 460 -24.98 -38.89 -27.15
N LEU A 461 -25.17 -37.63 -27.54
CA LEU A 461 -26.21 -37.23 -28.50
C LEU A 461 -25.61 -37.22 -29.91
N TYR A 462 -25.89 -38.28 -30.66
CA TYR A 462 -25.53 -38.44 -32.07
C TYR A 462 -26.49 -37.61 -32.94
N ILE A 463 -25.99 -36.56 -33.59
CA ILE A 463 -26.75 -35.76 -34.57
C ILE A 463 -26.37 -36.24 -35.98
N GLY A 464 -27.23 -37.05 -36.59
CA GLY A 464 -27.09 -37.52 -37.97
C GLY A 464 -27.44 -36.45 -38.99
N PHE A 465 -26.47 -36.03 -39.80
CA PHE A 465 -26.70 -35.14 -40.95
C PHE A 465 -27.31 -35.92 -42.13
N ILE A 466 -28.54 -35.59 -42.52
CA ILE A 466 -29.15 -36.07 -43.77
C ILE A 466 -28.75 -35.13 -44.91
N LYS A 467 -27.91 -35.59 -45.85
CA LYS A 467 -27.77 -34.97 -47.17
C LYS A 467 -28.28 -35.93 -48.25
N LYS A 468 -29.33 -35.50 -48.95
CA LYS A 468 -29.89 -36.16 -50.14
C LYS A 468 -29.10 -35.80 -51.41
N LYS A 469 -29.16 -36.74 -52.37
CA LYS A 469 -28.87 -36.68 -53.82
C LYS A 469 -27.44 -37.05 -54.26
N ASN A 470 -27.28 -38.24 -54.85
CA ASN A 470 -27.46 -38.38 -56.31
C ASN A 470 -27.48 -39.85 -56.73
N VAL A 471 -28.55 -40.22 -57.44
CA VAL A 471 -28.77 -41.53 -58.07
C VAL A 471 -27.96 -41.57 -59.37
N LYS A 472 -27.06 -42.55 -59.51
CA LYS A 472 -26.54 -42.99 -60.81
C LYS A 472 -27.43 -44.12 -61.33
N LYS A 473 -28.01 -43.92 -62.51
CA LYS A 473 -28.67 -44.97 -63.32
C LYS A 473 -27.76 -45.31 -64.51
N THR A 474 -27.49 -46.59 -64.68
CA THR A 474 -27.23 -47.29 -65.96
C THR A 474 -27.42 -48.79 -65.65
N LYS A 475 -28.53 -49.39 -66.10
CA LYS A 475 -28.69 -50.17 -67.36
C LYS A 475 -27.78 -51.40 -67.43
N GLU A 476 -28.20 -52.59 -67.82
CA GLU A 476 -29.46 -53.24 -68.21
C GLU A 476 -29.06 -54.71 -68.41
N ALA A 477 -29.93 -55.68 -68.09
CA ALA A 477 -29.94 -56.97 -68.80
C ALA A 477 -31.34 -57.60 -68.68
N ALA A 478 -31.97 -57.70 -69.85
CA ALA A 478 -33.33 -58.11 -70.20
C ALA A 478 -33.86 -59.41 -69.58
N PHE A 479 -35.19 -59.53 -69.54
CA PHE A 479 -35.90 -60.69 -70.10
C PHE A 479 -37.33 -60.32 -70.54
N VAL A 480 -37.63 -60.67 -71.80
CA VAL A 480 -38.92 -60.78 -72.53
C VAL A 480 -39.69 -59.51 -72.89
#